data_AF-A0A5B6VL36-F1
#
_entry.id   AF-A0A5B6VL36-F1
#
_cell.length_a   1.000
_cell.length_b   1.000
_cell.length_c   1.000
_cell.angle_alpha   90.00
_cell.angle_beta   90.00
_cell.angle_gamma   90.00
#
_symmetry.space_group_name_H-M   'P 1'
#
loop_
_entity.id
_entity.type
_entity.pdbx_description
1 polymer ?
#
loop_
_entity_poly.entity_id
_entity_poly.type
_entity_poly.pdbx_seq_one_letter_code
_entity_poly.pdbx_strand_id
1 'polypeptide(L)'
;MYEPTSSFHAGQVHCSQRSVFGVEDFLDDDNSRPYTYRKEKKSKNLNKHVSFKQRTEAYMEPFTLDVFISKRFVSASVTHRVTCKQVAVAGTNSKDIKAVLRSRSDIPACLAIGRILAERAREGDVYTASYTARERDKFEGKIRAVVQSLVDNGIDIKVYLDSINLSLPFVTVVFHKVEI
;
A
#
# COMPACT_ATOMS: atom_id res chain seq x y z
N MET A 1 8.54 -32.94 53.92
CA MET A 1 8.58 -31.69 53.13
C MET A 1 9.73 -31.79 52.13
N TYR A 2 9.41 -31.64 50.84
CA TYR A 2 10.22 -31.26 49.67
C TYR A 2 11.56 -31.97 49.34
N GLU A 3 11.57 -32.74 48.25
CA GLU A 3 12.79 -33.09 47.48
C GLU A 3 13.23 -31.92 46.59
N PRO A 4 14.53 -31.86 46.25
CA PRO A 4 14.90 -31.49 44.90
C PRO A 4 15.92 -32.48 44.29
N THR A 5 15.56 -33.06 43.15
CA THR A 5 16.43 -33.82 42.26
C THR A 5 17.31 -32.85 41.46
N SER A 6 18.62 -33.11 41.40
CA SER A 6 19.53 -32.40 40.49
C SER A 6 20.42 -33.41 39.77
N SER A 7 20.03 -33.75 38.55
CA SER A 7 20.82 -34.53 37.59
C SER A 7 21.68 -33.58 36.76
N PHE A 8 22.99 -33.61 36.98
CA PHE A 8 23.96 -32.88 36.15
C PHE A 8 24.36 -33.77 34.97
N HIS A 9 24.16 -33.25 33.75
CA HIS A 9 24.49 -33.92 32.49
C HIS A 9 26.01 -34.11 32.34
N ALA A 10 26.41 -35.35 32.04
CA ALA A 10 27.78 -35.74 31.74
C ALA A 10 28.21 -35.20 30.36
N GLY A 11 29.00 -34.13 30.34
CA GLY A 11 29.80 -33.74 29.18
C GLY A 11 31.13 -34.48 29.19
N GLN A 12 31.32 -35.45 28.29
CA GLN A 12 32.63 -36.05 28.07
C GLN A 12 33.50 -35.09 27.24
N VAL A 13 34.63 -34.67 27.80
CA VAL A 13 35.67 -33.93 27.09
C VAL A 13 36.51 -34.95 26.31
N HIS A 14 36.54 -34.84 24.99
CA HIS A 14 37.47 -35.62 24.17
C HIS A 14 38.43 -34.66 23.46
N CYS A 15 39.68 -34.68 23.91
CA CYS A 15 40.79 -33.96 23.28
C CYS A 15 41.31 -34.82 22.13
N SER A 16 40.95 -34.48 20.88
CA SER A 16 41.62 -35.04 19.69
C SER A 16 42.80 -34.14 19.27
N GLN A 17 43.86 -34.77 18.77
CA GLN A 17 45.09 -34.10 18.34
C GLN A 17 44.81 -33.14 17.17
N ARG A 18 45.28 -31.90 17.28
CA ARG A 18 45.19 -30.88 16.23
C ARG A 18 45.94 -31.34 14.98
N SER A 19 45.26 -31.44 13.84
CA SER A 19 45.90 -31.60 12.53
C SER A 19 46.48 -30.25 12.06
N VAL A 20 47.61 -30.30 11.36
CA VAL A 20 48.45 -29.13 11.02
C VAL A 20 47.96 -28.40 9.75
N PHE A 21 46.93 -28.91 9.08
CA PHE A 21 46.29 -28.22 7.95
C PHE A 21 44.85 -27.89 8.34
N GLY A 22 44.64 -26.63 8.75
CA GLY A 22 43.38 -26.11 9.26
C GLY A 22 42.25 -26.08 8.22
N VAL A 23 41.66 -27.25 8.01
CA VAL A 23 40.31 -27.38 7.46
C VAL A 23 39.42 -27.81 8.62
N GLU A 24 38.51 -26.93 9.01
CA GLU A 24 37.47 -27.26 9.96
C GLU A 24 36.56 -28.28 9.28
N ASP A 25 36.44 -29.48 9.85
CA ASP A 25 35.52 -30.50 9.38
C ASP A 25 34.09 -30.03 9.64
N PHE A 26 33.52 -29.25 8.71
CA PHE A 26 32.08 -29.06 8.63
C PHE A 26 31.47 -30.40 8.23
N LEU A 27 31.11 -31.18 9.25
CA LEU A 27 30.23 -32.34 9.10
C LEU A 27 28.81 -31.83 8.79
N ASP A 28 28.56 -31.44 7.55
CA ASP A 28 27.21 -31.40 6.99
C ASP A 28 26.87 -32.80 6.44
N ASP A 29 26.71 -33.76 7.35
CA ASP A 29 26.24 -35.10 7.03
C ASP A 29 24.70 -35.12 7.05
N ASP A 30 24.10 -34.77 5.91
CA ASP A 30 22.71 -35.09 5.61
C ASP A 30 22.54 -35.33 4.10
N ASN A 31 23.17 -36.42 3.62
CA ASN A 31 23.10 -36.88 2.21
C ASN A 31 21.77 -37.60 1.86
N SER A 32 20.66 -37.18 2.45
CA SER A 32 19.32 -37.73 2.17
C SER A 32 18.60 -37.02 1.01
N ARG A 33 19.19 -35.96 0.44
CA ARG A 33 18.54 -35.12 -0.59
C ARG A 33 19.07 -35.44 -2.00
N PRO A 34 18.23 -35.86 -2.95
CA PRO A 34 18.68 -36.18 -4.31
C PRO A 34 19.27 -34.95 -5.02
N TYR A 35 20.34 -35.16 -5.80
CA TYR A 35 21.11 -34.15 -6.53
C TYR A 35 20.31 -33.33 -7.57
N THR A 36 19.05 -33.67 -7.79
CA THR A 36 18.11 -32.92 -8.62
C THR A 36 17.42 -31.82 -7.80
N TYR A 37 18.19 -30.90 -7.22
CA TYR A 37 17.61 -29.73 -6.58
C TYR A 37 17.11 -28.75 -7.64
N ARG A 38 15.80 -28.76 -7.92
CA ARG A 38 15.14 -27.66 -8.61
C ARG A 38 14.98 -26.52 -7.60
N LYS A 39 15.84 -25.51 -7.68
CA LYS A 39 15.77 -24.30 -6.83
C LYS A 39 14.41 -23.63 -7.01
N GLU A 40 13.46 -23.95 -6.14
CA GLU A 40 12.19 -23.25 -6.08
C GLU A 40 12.46 -21.76 -5.83
N LYS A 41 11.81 -20.90 -6.62
CA LYS A 41 11.89 -19.45 -6.41
C LYS A 41 11.34 -19.17 -5.02
N LYS A 42 12.23 -18.89 -4.06
CA LYS A 42 11.85 -18.45 -2.71
C LYS A 42 10.79 -17.35 -2.85
N SER A 43 9.67 -17.55 -2.16
CA SER A 43 8.58 -16.56 -2.06
C SER A 43 9.16 -15.20 -1.69
N LYS A 44 8.53 -14.12 -2.19
CA LYS A 44 8.96 -12.72 -1.98
C LYS A 44 9.34 -12.52 -0.52
N ASN A 45 10.64 -12.44 -0.22
CA ASN A 45 11.14 -12.17 1.12
C ASN A 45 10.50 -10.87 1.62
N LEU A 46 9.61 -10.97 2.61
CA LEU A 46 8.94 -9.82 3.25
C LEU A 46 9.94 -8.94 4.01
N ASN A 47 11.15 -9.46 4.26
CA ASN A 47 12.25 -8.78 4.95
C ASN A 47 13.27 -8.17 3.96
N LYS A 48 12.79 -7.59 2.85
CA LYS A 48 13.64 -6.73 2.02
C LYS A 48 13.74 -5.37 2.70
N HIS A 49 14.95 -4.93 3.00
CA HIS A 49 15.18 -3.58 3.49
C HIS A 49 14.70 -2.57 2.44
N VAL A 50 13.56 -1.93 2.72
CA VAL A 50 13.00 -0.87 1.87
C VAL A 50 14.06 0.22 1.72
N SER A 51 14.43 0.53 0.47
CA SER A 51 15.42 1.57 0.17
C SER A 51 15.00 2.90 0.79
N PHE A 52 15.96 3.67 1.30
CA PHE A 52 15.72 4.98 1.91
C PHE A 52 14.84 5.87 1.01
N LYS A 53 15.10 5.88 -0.30
CA LYS A 53 14.32 6.60 -1.31
C LYS A 53 12.82 6.26 -1.29
N GLN A 54 12.49 4.98 -1.09
CA GLN A 54 11.11 4.49 -1.08
C GLN A 54 10.40 4.78 0.25
N ARG A 55 11.16 5.00 1.34
CA ARG A 55 10.61 5.51 2.60
C ARG A 55 10.33 7.01 2.53
N THR A 56 11.21 7.78 1.89
CA THR A 56 11.11 9.24 1.78
C THR A 56 9.94 9.69 0.91
N GLU A 57 9.55 8.91 -0.10
CA GLU A 57 8.42 9.21 -1.00
C GLU A 57 7.12 9.51 -0.24
N ALA A 58 6.86 8.79 0.86
CA ALA A 58 5.69 9.01 1.71
C ALA A 58 5.69 10.35 2.47
N TYR A 59 6.83 11.01 2.60
CA TYR A 59 6.95 12.30 3.28
C TYR A 59 6.80 13.48 2.34
N MET A 60 7.14 13.32 1.05
CA MET A 60 6.97 14.37 0.05
C MET A 60 5.53 14.43 -0.47
N GLU A 61 4.89 13.26 -0.61
CA GLU A 61 3.49 13.15 -1.01
C GLU A 61 2.72 12.34 0.03
N PRO A 62 2.40 12.97 1.17
CA PRO A 62 1.87 12.23 2.30
C PRO A 62 0.38 11.91 2.16
N PHE A 63 -0.37 12.61 1.30
CA PHE A 63 -1.81 12.38 1.14
C PHE A 63 -2.09 11.43 -0.02
N THR A 64 -2.95 10.46 0.26
CA THR A 64 -3.42 9.45 -0.69
C THR A 64 -4.93 9.51 -0.79
N LEU A 65 -5.46 9.47 -2.01
CA LEU A 65 -6.88 9.39 -2.32
C LEU A 65 -7.24 7.91 -2.52
N ASP A 66 -8.20 7.41 -1.75
CA ASP A 66 -8.82 6.10 -1.95
C ASP A 66 -10.27 6.29 -2.42
N VAL A 67 -10.60 5.67 -3.55
CA VAL A 67 -11.94 5.74 -4.14
C VAL A 67 -12.51 4.34 -4.18
N PHE A 68 -13.57 4.13 -3.40
CA PHE A 68 -14.30 2.87 -3.32
C PHE A 68 -15.65 2.99 -4.03
N ILE A 69 -15.79 2.26 -5.12
CA ILE A 69 -17.04 2.21 -5.91
C ILE A 69 -17.64 0.81 -5.79
N SER A 70 -18.85 0.75 -5.27
CA SER A 70 -19.65 -0.47 -5.23
C SER A 70 -20.92 -0.33 -6.09
N LYS A 71 -21.68 -1.41 -6.21
CA LYS A 71 -22.99 -1.38 -6.89
C LYS A 71 -23.98 -0.43 -6.22
N ARG A 72 -23.93 -0.31 -4.88
CA ARG A 72 -24.95 0.37 -4.07
C ARG A 72 -24.53 1.73 -3.52
N PHE A 73 -23.23 1.96 -3.36
CA PHE A 73 -22.71 3.19 -2.80
C PHE A 73 -21.32 3.51 -3.35
N VAL A 74 -20.96 4.78 -3.25
CA VAL A 74 -19.64 5.30 -3.57
C VAL A 74 -19.10 5.96 -2.31
N SER A 75 -17.83 5.71 -2.03
CA SER A 75 -17.10 6.32 -0.94
C SER A 75 -15.74 6.76 -1.45
N ALA A 76 -15.28 7.91 -0.99
CA ALA A 76 -13.95 8.42 -1.27
C ALA A 76 -13.38 9.00 0.02
N SER A 77 -12.09 8.77 0.26
CA SER A 77 -11.41 9.27 1.44
C SER A 77 -10.00 9.69 1.11
N VAL A 78 -9.53 10.71 1.83
CA VAL A 78 -8.15 11.16 1.79
C VAL A 78 -7.48 10.71 3.08
N THR A 79 -6.39 9.95 2.95
CA THR A 79 -5.64 9.38 4.07
C THR A 79 -4.21 9.90 4.05
N HIS A 80 -3.73 10.32 5.21
CA HIS A 80 -2.33 10.67 5.40
C HIS A 80 -1.51 9.40 5.64
N ARG A 81 -0.59 9.09 4.71
CA ARG A 81 0.20 7.85 4.64
C ARG A 81 1.07 7.61 5.87
N VAL A 82 1.64 8.67 6.46
CA VAL A 82 2.57 8.55 7.60
C VAL A 82 1.83 8.37 8.92
N THR A 83 0.71 9.07 9.11
CA THR A 83 -0.06 9.02 10.37
C THR A 83 -1.21 8.03 10.33
N CYS A 84 -1.49 7.44 9.15
CA CYS A 84 -2.64 6.57 8.88
C CYS A 84 -3.99 7.21 9.26
N LYS A 85 -4.05 8.54 9.37
CA LYS A 85 -5.27 9.27 9.72
C LYS A 85 -6.07 9.57 8.46
N GLN A 86 -7.37 9.34 8.53
CA GLN A 86 -8.30 9.81 7.49
C GLN A 86 -8.59 11.29 7.75
N VAL A 87 -8.19 12.14 6.81
CA VAL A 87 -8.34 13.60 6.92
C VAL A 87 -9.73 14.02 6.47
N ALA A 88 -10.17 13.49 5.34
CA ALA A 88 -11.48 13.76 4.78
C ALA A 88 -12.11 12.45 4.31
N VAL A 89 -13.41 12.29 4.58
CA VAL A 89 -14.18 11.12 4.15
C VAL A 89 -15.49 11.62 3.58
N ALA A 90 -15.89 11.12 2.41
CA ALA A 90 -17.17 11.41 1.81
C ALA A 90 -17.75 10.10 1.26
N GLY A 91 -19.04 9.86 1.52
CA GLY A 91 -19.69 8.64 1.05
C GLY A 91 -21.18 8.81 0.96
N THR A 92 -21.81 8.18 -0.04
CA THR A 92 -23.28 8.25 -0.22
C THR A 92 -24.05 7.56 0.91
N ASN A 93 -23.34 6.90 1.83
CA ASN A 93 -23.92 6.31 3.04
C ASN A 93 -23.99 7.28 4.25
N SER A 94 -23.28 8.42 4.19
CA SER A 94 -23.29 9.42 5.26
C SER A 94 -24.66 10.07 5.41
N LYS A 95 -25.02 10.48 6.64
CA LYS A 95 -26.34 11.04 6.95
C LYS A 95 -26.64 12.27 6.10
N ASP A 96 -25.66 13.16 5.99
CA ASP A 96 -25.77 14.44 5.28
C ASP A 96 -26.06 14.21 3.78
N ILE A 97 -25.38 13.23 3.19
CA ILE A 97 -25.49 12.94 1.76
C ILE A 97 -26.75 12.14 1.42
N LYS A 98 -27.18 11.26 2.33
CA LYS A 98 -28.43 10.50 2.18
C LYS A 98 -29.66 11.41 2.09
N ALA A 99 -29.63 12.57 2.75
CA ALA A 99 -30.74 13.52 2.71
C ALA A 99 -30.84 14.26 1.36
N VAL A 100 -29.71 14.42 0.67
CA VAL A 100 -29.61 15.27 -0.54
C VAL A 100 -29.69 14.46 -1.83
N LEU A 101 -29.14 13.24 -1.85
CA LEU A 101 -29.03 12.44 -3.09
C LEU A 101 -30.19 11.47 -3.27
N ARG A 102 -30.90 11.61 -4.41
CA ARG A 102 -31.95 10.66 -4.85
C ARG A 102 -31.38 9.31 -5.28
N SER A 103 -30.16 9.29 -5.84
CA SER A 103 -29.48 8.06 -6.27
C SER A 103 -28.06 7.98 -5.68
N ARG A 104 -27.63 6.74 -5.38
CA ARG A 104 -26.46 6.48 -4.51
C ARG A 104 -25.21 6.02 -5.25
N SER A 105 -25.33 5.67 -6.52
CA SER A 105 -24.23 5.10 -7.31
C SER A 105 -24.14 5.62 -8.75
N ASP A 106 -24.94 6.61 -9.12
CA ASP A 106 -24.91 7.21 -10.47
C ASP A 106 -23.74 8.19 -10.63
N ILE A 107 -23.45 8.57 -11.88
CA ILE A 107 -22.42 9.57 -12.23
C ILE A 107 -22.60 10.91 -11.48
N PRO A 108 -23.80 11.52 -11.39
CA PRO A 108 -23.98 12.75 -10.61
C PRO A 108 -23.71 12.57 -9.11
N ALA A 109 -23.97 11.38 -8.55
CA ALA A 109 -23.62 11.09 -7.16
C ALA A 109 -22.10 11.10 -6.95
N CYS A 110 -21.33 10.57 -7.92
CA CYS A 110 -19.85 10.65 -7.89
C CYS A 110 -19.35 12.09 -7.93
N LEU A 111 -19.96 12.95 -8.76
CA LEU A 111 -19.62 14.37 -8.82
C LEU A 111 -19.89 15.07 -7.49
N ALA A 112 -21.05 14.82 -6.87
CA ALA A 112 -21.40 15.37 -5.57
C ALA A 112 -20.45 14.91 -4.46
N ILE A 113 -20.04 13.64 -4.49
CA ILE A 113 -19.05 13.10 -3.54
C ILE A 113 -17.69 13.78 -3.70
N GLY A 114 -17.23 13.99 -4.94
CA GLY A 114 -15.99 14.72 -5.19
C GLY A 114 -16.02 16.14 -4.63
N ARG A 115 -17.15 16.86 -4.78
CA ARG A 115 -17.34 18.20 -4.25
C ARG A 115 -17.30 18.25 -2.72
N ILE A 116 -18.03 17.34 -2.06
CA ILE A 116 -18.09 17.29 -0.59
C ILE A 116 -16.74 16.85 -0.01
N LEU A 117 -16.05 15.92 -0.68
CA LEU A 117 -14.71 15.53 -0.28
C LEU A 117 -13.74 16.71 -0.42
N ALA A 118 -13.86 17.49 -1.50
CA ALA A 118 -13.00 18.65 -1.73
C ALA A 118 -13.17 19.73 -0.65
N GLU A 119 -14.43 20.02 -0.29
CA GLU A 119 -14.74 20.97 0.78
C GLU A 119 -14.14 20.53 2.12
N ARG A 120 -14.33 19.26 2.51
CA ARG A 120 -13.75 18.68 3.73
C ARG A 120 -12.21 18.64 3.70
N ALA A 121 -11.62 18.39 2.53
CA ALA A 121 -10.16 18.39 2.37
C ALA A 121 -9.57 19.79 2.50
N ARG A 122 -10.25 20.81 1.98
CA ARG A 122 -9.86 22.22 2.13
C ARG A 122 -9.92 22.70 3.58
N GLU A 123 -10.93 22.27 4.33
CA GLU A 123 -11.01 22.53 5.78
C GLU A 123 -9.85 21.88 6.56
N GLY A 124 -9.32 20.76 6.05
CA GLY A 124 -8.14 20.09 6.58
C GLY A 124 -6.80 20.58 5.99
N ASP A 125 -6.79 21.69 5.25
CA ASP A 125 -5.63 22.26 4.55
C ASP A 125 -4.93 21.28 3.59
N VAL A 126 -5.69 20.37 2.97
CA VAL A 126 -5.18 19.42 1.98
C VAL A 126 -5.57 19.83 0.57
N TYR A 127 -4.57 20.22 -0.20
CA TYR A 127 -4.74 20.67 -1.60
C TYR A 127 -4.08 19.75 -2.62
N THR A 128 -3.26 18.79 -2.17
CA THR A 128 -2.56 17.85 -3.05
C THR A 128 -2.76 16.43 -2.55
N ALA A 129 -3.14 15.52 -3.45
CA ALA A 129 -3.30 14.11 -3.15
C ALA A 129 -2.75 13.22 -4.28
N SER A 130 -2.31 12.02 -3.92
CA SER A 130 -1.90 10.99 -4.86
C SER A 130 -2.98 9.92 -4.98
N TYR A 131 -3.34 9.53 -6.20
CA TYR A 131 -4.24 8.41 -6.47
C TYR A 131 -3.44 7.26 -7.07
N THR A 132 -3.37 6.15 -6.35
CA THR A 132 -2.79 4.91 -6.87
C THR A 132 -3.91 4.04 -7.42
N ALA A 133 -3.96 3.88 -8.75
CA ALA A 133 -4.93 2.99 -9.36
C ALA A 133 -4.64 1.54 -8.93
N ARG A 134 -5.67 0.81 -8.49
CA ARG A 134 -5.53 -0.63 -8.23
C ARG A 134 -5.56 -1.36 -9.58
N GLU A 135 -4.83 -2.46 -9.69
CA GLU A 135 -4.75 -3.27 -10.94
C GLU A 135 -6.11 -3.69 -11.52
N ARG A 136 -7.15 -3.74 -10.68
CA ARG A 136 -8.52 -4.13 -11.05
C ARG A 136 -9.38 -2.94 -11.52
N ASP A 137 -8.97 -1.73 -11.17
CA ASP A 137 -9.74 -0.51 -11.34
C ASP A 137 -9.18 0.26 -12.54
N LYS A 138 -9.94 0.27 -13.65
CA LYS A 138 -9.63 1.10 -14.80
C LYS A 138 -9.98 2.56 -14.49
N PHE A 139 -9.13 3.49 -14.90
CA PHE A 139 -9.37 4.92 -14.77
C PHE A 139 -10.41 5.41 -15.78
N GLU A 140 -11.65 4.96 -15.67
CA GLU A 140 -12.73 5.26 -16.59
C GLU A 140 -14.06 5.44 -15.84
N GLY A 141 -14.99 6.17 -16.46
CA GLY A 141 -16.35 6.36 -15.95
C GLY A 141 -16.40 7.03 -14.57
N LYS A 142 -16.85 6.29 -13.55
CA LYS A 142 -17.13 6.81 -12.20
C LYS A 142 -15.88 7.32 -11.49
N ILE A 143 -14.73 6.66 -11.65
CA ILE A 143 -13.47 7.09 -11.01
C ILE A 143 -13.05 8.44 -11.60
N ARG A 144 -13.09 8.57 -12.93
CA ARG A 144 -12.81 9.82 -13.63
C ARG A 144 -13.74 10.94 -13.18
N ALA A 145 -15.04 10.67 -13.00
CA ALA A 145 -15.99 11.68 -12.52
C ALA A 145 -15.64 12.19 -11.11
N VAL A 146 -15.23 11.32 -10.18
CA VAL A 146 -14.81 11.73 -8.83
C VAL A 146 -13.55 12.60 -8.90
N VAL A 147 -12.54 12.16 -9.66
CA VAL A 147 -11.26 12.87 -9.79
C VAL A 147 -11.45 14.22 -10.49
N GLN A 148 -12.25 14.28 -11.54
CA GLN A 148 -12.58 15.53 -12.23
C GLN A 148 -13.22 16.53 -11.27
N SER A 149 -14.24 16.09 -10.50
CA SER A 149 -14.90 16.95 -9.52
C SER A 149 -13.92 17.49 -8.46
N LEU A 150 -12.95 16.69 -8.01
CA LEU A 150 -11.94 17.17 -7.07
C LEU A 150 -11.03 18.25 -7.68
N VAL A 151 -10.61 18.07 -8.94
CA VAL A 151 -9.80 19.05 -9.67
C VAL A 151 -10.57 20.35 -9.90
N ASP A 152 -11.84 20.25 -10.29
CA ASP A 152 -12.71 21.42 -10.51
C ASP A 152 -12.89 22.26 -9.22
N ASN A 153 -12.79 21.62 -8.05
CA ASN A 153 -12.86 22.28 -6.74
C ASN A 153 -11.48 22.72 -6.19
N GLY A 154 -10.40 22.60 -6.97
CA GLY A 154 -9.08 23.14 -6.65
C GLY A 154 -8.15 22.19 -5.89
N ILE A 155 -8.36 20.88 -5.97
CA ILE A 155 -7.44 19.88 -5.43
C ILE A 155 -6.60 19.27 -6.56
N ASP A 156 -5.29 19.37 -6.45
CA ASP A 156 -4.37 18.73 -7.40
C ASP A 156 -4.22 17.24 -7.10
N ILE A 157 -4.46 16.41 -8.11
CA ILE A 157 -4.43 14.95 -7.99
C ILE A 157 -3.39 14.38 -8.94
N LYS A 158 -2.38 13.73 -8.36
CA LYS A 158 -1.39 12.96 -9.11
C LYS A 158 -1.87 11.53 -9.27
N VAL A 159 -2.21 11.14 -10.49
CA VAL A 159 -2.69 9.79 -10.80
C VAL A 159 -1.51 8.90 -11.22
N TYR A 160 -1.28 7.82 -10.49
CA TYR A 160 -0.30 6.79 -10.82
C TYR A 160 -1.03 5.61 -11.48
N LEU A 161 -0.79 5.42 -12.77
CA LEU A 161 -1.28 4.28 -13.54
C LEU A 161 -0.14 3.27 -13.67
N ASP A 162 -0.25 2.11 -13.01
CA ASP A 162 0.64 0.97 -13.22
C ASP A 162 0.34 0.34 -14.60
N SER A 163 0.75 1.04 -15.66
CA SER A 163 0.77 0.52 -17.02
C SER A 163 2.11 -0.16 -17.24
N ILE A 164 2.09 -1.49 -17.14
CA ILE A 164 3.05 -2.37 -17.79
C ILE A 164 3.12 -1.93 -19.26
N ASN A 165 4.21 -1.25 -19.67
CA ASN A 165 4.50 -0.68 -21.01
C ASN A 165 4.35 0.84 -21.22
N LEU A 166 4.70 1.69 -20.25
CA LEU A 166 5.28 2.99 -20.60
C LEU A 166 6.60 3.19 -19.86
N SER A 167 7.68 3.40 -20.62
CA SER A 167 9.05 3.61 -20.17
C SER A 167 9.29 4.96 -19.48
N LEU A 168 8.24 5.56 -18.90
CA LEU A 168 8.34 6.70 -18.00
C LEU A 168 7.33 6.50 -16.85
N PRO A 169 7.78 6.42 -15.58
CA PRO A 169 6.92 6.11 -14.43
C PRO A 169 6.04 7.28 -13.96
N PHE A 170 6.02 8.40 -14.70
CA PHE A 170 5.24 9.58 -14.36
C PHE A 170 4.40 9.99 -15.56
N VAL A 171 3.31 9.27 -15.81
CA VAL A 171 2.17 9.91 -16.48
C VAL A 171 1.52 10.79 -15.43
N THR A 172 2.13 11.93 -15.13
CA THR A 172 1.42 12.99 -14.44
C THR A 172 0.34 13.45 -15.41
N VAL A 173 -0.85 12.85 -15.31
CA VAL A 173 -2.06 13.49 -15.86
C VAL A 173 -2.30 14.69 -14.94
N VAL A 174 -1.49 15.74 -15.11
CA VAL A 174 -1.84 17.04 -14.57
C VAL A 174 -3.08 17.41 -15.35
N PHE A 175 -4.24 17.33 -14.71
CA PHE A 175 -5.46 17.91 -15.25
C PHE A 175 -5.30 19.43 -15.18
N HIS A 176 -4.44 20.00 -16.05
CA HIS A 176 -4.52 21.41 -16.38
C HIS A 176 -5.87 21.58 -17.07
N LYS A 177 -6.82 22.10 -16.30
CA LYS A 177 -8.07 22.76 -16.71
C LYS A 177 -8.29 22.67 -18.22
N VAL A 178 -8.90 21.57 -18.67
CA VAL A 178 -9.43 21.49 -20.03
C VAL A 178 -10.69 22.35 -19.99
N GLU A 179 -10.54 23.62 -20.35
CA GLU A 179 -11.65 24.48 -20.73
C GLU A 179 -12.43 23.81 -21.86
N ILE A 180 -13.72 23.56 -21.62
CA ILE A 180 -14.74 23.43 -22.66
C ILE A 180 -15.60 24.67 -22.54
#